data_AF-A0A443HV84-F1
#
_entry.id   AF-A0A443HV84-F1
#
_cell.length_a   1.000
_cell.length_b   1.000
_cell.length_c   1.000
_cell.angle_alpha   90.00
_cell.angle_beta   90.00
_cell.angle_gamma   90.00
#
_symmetry.space_group_name_H-M   'P 1'
#
loop_
_entity.id
_entity.type
_entity.pdbx_description
1 polymer ?
#
loop_
_entity_poly.entity_id
_entity_poly.type
_entity_poly.pdbx_seq_one_letter_code
_entity_poly.pdbx_strand_id
1 'polypeptide(L)'
;YQRGVSFDTFDNRDATDYSFTLNYKHRGYQLTRRSRTFLCGTDQNDYSDFALEWLMDELVDDGDEIVCLRVVEKDSKIASDSSVEEGKYRQEAEKLFKQVIQKNSQDEKAISLVLELAIGRVQEIIQRMIQIYEPALLIVGTRGRSMNSMQGLLPGSVSKYCLQQSPIPVIVVRASAKREKKKKKRLADPTRRNYNSILQMS
;
A
#
# COMPACT_ATOMS: atom_id res chain seq x y z
N TYR A 1 -12.71 -19.62 2.85
CA TYR A 1 -12.56 -18.20 2.51
C TYR A 1 -13.89 -17.72 1.99
N GLN A 2 -14.30 -16.51 2.35
CA GLN A 2 -15.43 -15.85 1.70
C GLN A 2 -14.85 -14.75 0.82
N ARG A 3 -14.99 -14.89 -0.50
CA ARG A 3 -14.63 -13.86 -1.47
C ARG A 3 -15.93 -13.24 -1.97
N GLY A 4 -15.98 -11.91 -2.03
CA GLY A 4 -17.13 -11.19 -2.57
C GLY A 4 -16.71 -9.87 -3.21
N VAL A 5 -17.53 -9.40 -4.14
CA VAL A 5 -17.55 -7.99 -4.54
C VAL A 5 -18.53 -7.31 -3.59
N SER A 6 -18.12 -6.27 -2.89
CA SER A 6 -19.01 -5.58 -1.93
C SER A 6 -19.56 -4.28 -2.46
N PHE A 7 -18.84 -3.63 -3.37
CA PHE A 7 -19.30 -2.41 -4.02
C PHE A 7 -18.71 -2.34 -5.42
N ASP A 8 -19.56 -2.11 -6.42
CA ASP A 8 -19.16 -1.94 -7.81
C ASP A 8 -20.02 -0.81 -8.39
N THR A 9 -19.38 0.28 -8.76
CA THR A 9 -20.06 1.45 -9.37
C THR A 9 -19.70 1.62 -10.83
N PHE A 10 -18.87 0.74 -11.41
CA PHE A 10 -18.51 0.83 -12.83
C PHE A 10 -19.74 0.71 -13.73
N ASP A 11 -20.71 -0.12 -13.34
CA ASP A 11 -21.95 -0.32 -14.11
C ASP A 11 -22.98 0.82 -13.92
N ASN A 12 -22.74 1.76 -13.00
CA ASN A 12 -23.67 2.84 -12.69
C ASN A 12 -23.27 4.14 -13.38
N ARG A 13 -23.97 4.47 -14.48
CA ARG A 13 -23.74 5.70 -15.26
C ARG A 13 -24.05 7.00 -14.49
N ASP A 14 -24.84 6.91 -13.42
CA ASP A 14 -25.20 8.05 -12.57
C ASP A 14 -24.29 8.19 -11.34
N ALA A 15 -23.32 7.27 -11.16
CA ALA A 15 -22.38 7.35 -10.07
C ALA A 15 -21.43 8.54 -10.25
N THR A 16 -21.34 9.36 -9.21
CA THR A 16 -20.48 10.55 -9.19
C THR A 16 -19.01 10.15 -9.02
N ASP A 17 -18.76 9.00 -8.37
CA ASP A 17 -17.45 8.41 -8.12
C ASP A 17 -17.40 7.00 -8.70
N TYR A 18 -16.32 6.67 -9.40
CA TYR A 18 -16.06 5.32 -9.89
C TYR A 18 -15.16 4.58 -8.91
N SER A 19 -15.72 3.61 -8.20
CA SER A 19 -15.05 2.74 -7.24
C SER A 19 -15.44 1.27 -7.39
N PHE A 20 -14.48 0.39 -7.11
CA PHE A 20 -14.65 -1.05 -7.12
C PHE A 20 -13.95 -1.70 -5.93
N THR A 21 -14.72 -2.48 -5.17
CA THR A 21 -14.29 -3.07 -3.90
C THR A 21 -14.31 -4.59 -3.98
N LEU A 22 -13.15 -5.21 -3.76
CA LEU A 22 -13.03 -6.65 -3.56
C LEU A 22 -12.74 -6.98 -2.10
N ASN A 23 -13.48 -7.94 -1.55
CA ASN A 23 -13.33 -8.35 -0.16
C ASN A 23 -12.99 -9.84 -0.04
N TYR A 24 -12.05 -10.14 0.85
CA TYR A 24 -11.65 -11.48 1.24
C TYR A 24 -11.60 -11.56 2.76
N LYS A 25 -12.21 -12.62 3.31
CA LYS A 25 -12.09 -12.94 4.74
C LYS A 25 -11.54 -14.35 4.91
N HIS A 26 -10.50 -14.46 5.72
CA HIS A 26 -10.00 -15.75 6.20
C HIS A 26 -11.12 -16.50 6.93
N ARG A 27 -11.15 -17.84 6.87
CA ARG A 27 -12.22 -18.62 7.56
C ARG A 27 -12.21 -18.42 9.07
N GLY A 28 -11.01 -18.27 9.64
CA GLY A 28 -10.81 -18.00 11.05
C GLY A 28 -10.87 -16.53 11.44
N TYR A 29 -11.12 -15.60 10.50
CA TYR A 29 -11.17 -14.17 10.83
C TYR A 29 -12.29 -13.89 11.82
N GLN A 30 -11.94 -13.26 12.93
CA GLN A 30 -12.87 -12.79 13.95
C GLN A 30 -12.48 -11.38 14.36
N LEU A 31 -13.43 -10.45 14.26
CA LEU A 31 -13.22 -9.09 14.74
C LEU A 31 -13.23 -9.08 16.27
N THR A 32 -12.19 -8.52 16.86
CA THR A 32 -12.05 -8.37 18.32
C THR A 32 -11.85 -6.92 18.69
N ARG A 33 -11.89 -6.60 19.99
CA ARG A 33 -11.56 -5.23 20.47
C ARG A 33 -10.10 -4.82 20.21
N ARG A 34 -9.22 -5.76 19.85
CA ARG A 34 -7.81 -5.50 19.54
C ARG A 34 -7.53 -5.46 18.04
N SER A 35 -8.52 -5.79 17.20
CA SER A 35 -8.39 -5.74 15.75
C SER A 35 -8.10 -4.33 15.29
N ARG A 36 -7.13 -4.19 14.40
CA ARG A 36 -6.72 -2.93 13.79
C ARG A 36 -7.01 -2.96 12.31
N THR A 37 -7.30 -1.78 11.77
CA THR A 37 -7.41 -1.58 10.32
C THR A 37 -6.19 -0.83 9.82
N PHE A 38 -5.55 -1.36 8.78
CA PHE A 38 -4.40 -0.75 8.12
C PHE A 38 -4.80 -0.28 6.72
N LEU A 39 -4.48 0.95 6.36
CA LEU A 39 -4.66 1.44 4.99
C LEU A 39 -3.31 1.40 4.27
N CYS A 40 -3.22 0.69 3.16
CA CYS A 40 -1.99 0.57 2.36
C CYS A 40 -2.20 1.13 0.97
N GLY A 41 -1.45 2.18 0.61
CA GLY A 41 -1.45 2.72 -0.74
C GLY A 41 -0.70 1.80 -1.70
N THR A 42 -1.41 1.26 -2.70
CA THR A 42 -0.86 0.38 -3.73
C THR A 42 -0.88 1.04 -5.10
N ASP A 43 0.16 0.81 -5.89
CA ASP A 43 0.22 1.20 -7.30
C ASP A 43 0.88 0.09 -8.14
N GLN A 44 1.21 0.36 -9.40
CA GLN A 44 1.75 -0.64 -10.34
C GLN A 44 3.27 -0.84 -10.19
N ASN A 45 3.90 -0.26 -9.16
CA ASN A 45 5.34 -0.27 -8.99
C ASN A 45 5.78 -1.17 -7.82
N ASP A 46 6.97 -1.74 -7.94
CA ASP A 46 7.55 -2.66 -6.96
C ASP A 46 7.64 -2.12 -5.53
N TYR A 47 7.76 -0.79 -5.35
CA TYR A 47 7.90 -0.21 -4.01
C TYR A 47 6.58 -0.24 -3.22
N SER A 48 5.42 -0.24 -3.88
CA SER A 48 4.15 -0.38 -3.20
C SER A 48 3.85 -1.83 -2.87
N ASP A 49 4.22 -2.75 -3.76
CA ASP A 49 4.12 -4.19 -3.50
C ASP A 49 4.99 -4.59 -2.31
N PHE A 50 6.22 -4.08 -2.26
CA PHE A 50 7.10 -4.27 -1.11
C PHE A 50 6.53 -3.67 0.19
N ALA A 51 5.83 -2.53 0.10
CA ALA A 51 5.21 -1.91 1.27
C ALA A 51 4.09 -2.78 1.84
N LEU A 52 3.30 -3.39 0.96
CA LEU A 52 2.26 -4.33 1.34
C LEU A 52 2.82 -5.63 1.92
N GLU A 53 3.88 -6.19 1.31
CA GLU A 53 4.62 -7.33 1.86
C GLU A 53 5.12 -7.03 3.27
N TRP A 54 5.83 -5.91 3.43
CA TRP A 54 6.35 -5.49 4.73
C TRP A 54 5.25 -5.31 5.78
N LEU A 55 4.09 -4.75 5.40
CA LEU A 55 2.93 -4.63 6.28
C LEU A 55 2.46 -6.01 6.76
N MET A 56 2.29 -6.95 5.83
CA MET A 56 1.85 -8.30 6.14
C MET A 56 2.84 -9.08 7.00
N ASP A 57 4.14 -8.88 6.78
CA ASP A 57 5.20 -9.63 7.46
C ASP A 57 5.47 -9.09 8.88
N GLU A 58 5.39 -7.78 9.08
CA GLU A 58 5.97 -7.13 10.26
C GLU A 58 4.93 -6.54 11.24
N LEU A 59 3.71 -6.25 10.77
CA LEU A 59 2.72 -5.54 11.58
C LEU A 59 1.37 -6.26 11.70
N VAL A 60 0.95 -6.97 10.66
CA VAL A 60 -0.37 -7.59 10.62
C VAL A 60 -0.39 -8.88 11.43
N ASP A 61 -1.37 -8.98 12.33
CA ASP A 61 -1.66 -10.16 13.13
C ASP A 61 -3.06 -10.70 12.84
N ASP A 62 -3.39 -11.85 13.43
CA ASP A 62 -4.73 -12.43 13.36
C ASP A 62 -5.82 -11.47 13.85
N GLY A 63 -6.92 -11.41 13.11
CA GLY A 63 -8.04 -10.52 13.41
C GLY A 63 -7.87 -9.08 12.93
N ASP A 64 -6.74 -8.72 12.31
CA ASP A 64 -6.56 -7.41 11.67
C ASP A 64 -7.21 -7.35 10.28
N GLU A 65 -7.47 -6.13 9.82
CA GLU A 65 -7.96 -5.82 8.48
C GLU A 65 -6.95 -4.98 7.69
N ILE A 66 -6.72 -5.37 6.44
CA ILE A 66 -5.90 -4.61 5.50
C ILE A 66 -6.80 -4.04 4.41
N VAL A 67 -6.76 -2.72 4.25
CA VAL A 67 -7.38 -1.99 3.14
C VAL A 67 -6.30 -1.59 2.14
N CYS A 68 -6.21 -2.32 1.03
CA CYS A 68 -5.34 -2.02 -0.09
C CYS A 68 -6.02 -0.98 -0.99
N LEU A 69 -5.54 0.25 -0.97
CA LEU A 69 -6.08 1.35 -1.77
C LEU A 69 -5.27 1.56 -3.04
N ARG A 70 -5.92 1.33 -4.18
CA ARG A 70 -5.42 1.69 -5.50
C ARG A 70 -6.18 2.88 -6.04
N VAL A 71 -5.46 3.96 -6.37
CA VAL A 71 -6.06 5.15 -7.00
C VAL A 71 -5.59 5.28 -8.44
N VAL A 72 -6.51 5.59 -9.34
CA VAL A 72 -6.24 5.89 -10.74
C VAL A 72 -6.65 7.33 -11.02
N GLU A 73 -5.72 8.14 -11.51
CA GLU A 73 -6.03 9.51 -11.94
C GLU A 73 -6.60 9.50 -13.36
N LYS A 74 -7.72 10.19 -13.59
CA LYS A 74 -8.24 10.42 -14.94
C LYS A 74 -7.38 11.49 -15.62
N ASP A 75 -6.44 11.07 -16.46
CA ASP A 75 -5.81 12.00 -17.40
C ASP A 75 -6.82 12.40 -18.47
N SER A 76 -7.07 13.71 -18.58
CA SER A 76 -8.01 14.36 -19.50
C SER A 76 -7.78 14.09 -21.01
N LYS A 77 -6.83 13.22 -21.38
CA LYS A 77 -6.43 12.93 -22.78
C LYS A 77 -6.74 11.51 -23.26
N ILE A 78 -7.22 10.61 -22.40
CA ILE A 78 -7.48 9.20 -22.76
C ILE A 78 -8.96 8.86 -22.50
N ALA A 79 -9.87 9.70 -23.00
CA ALA A 79 -11.28 9.36 -23.05
C ALA A 79 -11.59 8.48 -24.28
N SER A 80 -10.83 7.39 -24.46
CA SER A 80 -11.07 6.40 -25.51
C SER A 80 -11.53 5.09 -24.88
N ASP A 81 -12.82 4.79 -25.05
CA ASP A 81 -13.55 3.59 -24.58
C ASP A 81 -13.47 3.30 -23.07
N SER A 82 -14.30 4.00 -22.30
CA SER A 82 -14.49 3.80 -20.86
C SER A 82 -14.75 2.33 -20.48
N SER A 83 -15.49 1.57 -21.30
CA SER A 83 -15.78 0.16 -21.06
C SER A 83 -14.56 -0.76 -21.19
N VAL A 84 -13.58 -0.41 -22.04
CA VAL A 84 -12.34 -1.18 -22.20
C VAL A 84 -11.38 -0.89 -21.04
N GLU A 85 -11.40 0.32 -20.51
CA GLU A 85 -10.61 0.71 -19.33
C GLU A 85 -11.16 0.08 -18.04
N GLU A 86 -12.49 0.06 -17.86
CA GLU A 86 -13.18 -0.60 -16.73
C GLU A 86 -12.80 -2.09 -16.61
N GLY A 87 -12.86 -2.83 -17.72
CA GLY A 87 -12.46 -4.24 -17.75
C GLY A 87 -11.00 -4.45 -17.35
N LYS A 88 -10.09 -3.56 -17.76
CA LYS A 88 -8.66 -3.61 -17.38
C LYS A 88 -8.47 -3.33 -15.90
N TYR A 89 -9.13 -2.31 -15.38
CA TYR A 89 -9.09 -1.93 -13.96
C TYR A 89 -9.55 -3.07 -13.05
N ARG A 90 -10.66 -3.73 -13.42
CA ARG A 90 -11.15 -4.91 -12.70
C ARG A 90 -10.16 -6.06 -12.74
N GLN A 91 -9.54 -6.35 -13.89
CA GLN A 91 -8.53 -7.40 -14.03
C GLN A 91 -7.28 -7.11 -13.20
N GLU A 92 -6.80 -5.86 -13.18
CA GLU A 92 -5.67 -5.45 -12.35
C GLU A 92 -5.98 -5.59 -10.86
N ALA A 93 -7.16 -5.15 -10.42
CA ALA A 93 -7.63 -5.32 -9.06
C ALA A 93 -7.69 -6.80 -8.67
N GLU A 94 -8.29 -7.65 -9.50
CA GLU A 94 -8.34 -9.08 -9.25
C GLU A 94 -6.95 -9.74 -9.20
N LYS A 95 -6.01 -9.28 -10.03
CA LYS A 95 -4.63 -9.79 -10.05
C LYS A 95 -3.92 -9.44 -8.75
N LEU A 96 -3.96 -8.17 -8.33
CA LEU A 96 -3.38 -7.74 -7.06
C LEU A 96 -4.02 -8.50 -5.89
N PHE A 97 -5.34 -8.60 -5.88
CA PHE A 97 -6.08 -9.35 -4.87
C PHE A 97 -5.63 -10.82 -4.76
N LYS A 98 -5.49 -11.52 -5.89
CA LYS A 98 -4.97 -12.90 -5.93
C LYS A 98 -3.54 -12.98 -5.41
N GLN A 99 -2.68 -12.02 -5.76
CA GLN A 99 -1.29 -11.99 -5.28
C GLN A 99 -1.22 -11.86 -3.75
N VAL A 100 -2.05 -10.99 -3.17
CA VAL A 100 -2.08 -10.80 -1.70
C VAL A 100 -2.59 -12.05 -0.99
N ILE A 101 -3.67 -12.66 -1.49
CA ILE A 101 -4.20 -13.92 -0.93
C ILE A 101 -3.16 -15.04 -1.04
N GLN A 102 -2.46 -15.13 -2.16
CA GLN A 102 -1.44 -16.14 -2.37
C GLN A 102 -0.27 -15.99 -1.40
N LYS A 103 0.12 -14.75 -1.06
CA LYS A 103 1.13 -14.49 -0.03
C LYS A 103 0.65 -14.91 1.35
N ASN A 104 -0.59 -14.57 1.71
CA ASN A 104 -1.17 -14.98 2.99
C ASN A 104 -1.35 -16.50 3.11
N SER A 105 -1.28 -17.25 2.00
CA SER A 105 -1.42 -18.71 2.03
C SER A 105 -0.22 -19.42 2.67
N GLN A 106 0.91 -18.74 2.86
CA GLN A 106 2.09 -19.31 3.53
C GLN A 106 1.98 -19.21 5.06
N ASP A 107 1.52 -18.07 5.57
CA ASP A 107 1.39 -17.82 7.01
C ASP A 107 0.01 -18.18 7.57
N GLU A 108 -1.00 -18.31 6.70
CA GLU A 108 -2.41 -18.57 7.02
C GLU A 108 -3.02 -17.63 8.08
N LYS A 109 -2.54 -16.37 8.13
CA LYS A 109 -3.06 -15.37 9.07
C LYS A 109 -4.57 -15.18 8.89
N ALA A 110 -5.29 -15.14 10.02
CA ALA A 110 -6.72 -15.00 10.09
C ALA A 110 -7.17 -13.54 9.91
N ILE A 111 -6.93 -12.98 8.72
CA ILE A 111 -7.13 -11.56 8.41
C ILE A 111 -8.34 -11.29 7.49
N SER A 112 -8.78 -10.04 7.48
CA SER A 112 -9.69 -9.46 6.49
C SER A 112 -8.88 -8.63 5.49
N LEU A 113 -9.18 -8.76 4.20
CA LEU A 113 -8.55 -7.99 3.13
C LEU A 113 -9.64 -7.30 2.31
N VAL A 114 -9.52 -5.98 2.21
CA VAL A 114 -10.33 -5.11 1.39
C VAL A 114 -9.43 -4.50 0.32
N LEU A 115 -9.78 -4.63 -0.96
CA LEU A 115 -9.10 -3.94 -2.04
C LEU A 115 -10.05 -2.90 -2.60
N GLU A 116 -9.68 -1.63 -2.42
CA GLU A 116 -10.38 -0.47 -2.93
C GLU A 116 -9.69 0.05 -4.18
N LEU A 117 -10.37 -0.04 -5.32
CA LEU A 117 -9.97 0.66 -6.53
C LEU A 117 -10.85 1.90 -6.69
N ALA A 118 -10.24 3.07 -6.68
CA ALA A 118 -10.96 4.33 -6.80
C ALA A 118 -10.36 5.19 -7.93
N ILE A 119 -11.23 5.87 -8.66
CA ILE A 119 -10.81 6.78 -9.73
C ILE A 119 -10.99 8.23 -9.26
N GLY A 120 -9.91 9.00 -9.30
CA GLY A 120 -9.91 10.38 -8.85
C GLY A 120 -8.51 10.89 -8.49
N ARG A 121 -8.45 12.05 -7.85
CA ARG A 121 -7.19 12.62 -7.36
C ARG A 121 -6.70 11.84 -6.15
N VAL A 122 -5.46 11.36 -6.20
CA VAL A 122 -4.87 10.49 -5.15
C VAL A 122 -5.00 11.09 -3.76
N GLN A 123 -4.75 12.39 -3.63
CA GLN A 123 -4.74 13.11 -2.36
C GLN A 123 -6.12 13.16 -1.68
N GLU A 124 -7.15 13.44 -2.46
CA GLU A 124 -8.54 13.53 -2.03
C GLU A 124 -9.07 12.14 -1.67
N ILE A 125 -8.78 11.14 -2.51
CA ILE A 125 -9.19 9.75 -2.26
C ILE A 125 -8.53 9.19 -0.99
N ILE A 126 -7.24 9.42 -0.77
CA ILE A 126 -6.58 8.98 0.48
C ILE A 126 -7.28 9.57 1.70
N GLN A 127 -7.57 10.87 1.71
CA GLN A 127 -8.27 11.50 2.83
C GLN A 127 -9.67 10.91 3.03
N ARG A 128 -10.42 10.69 1.95
CA ARG A 128 -11.73 10.06 1.99
C ARG A 128 -11.66 8.64 2.56
N MET A 129 -10.71 7.82 2.12
CA MET A 129 -10.56 6.46 2.61
C MET A 129 -10.14 6.42 4.08
N ILE A 130 -9.34 7.38 4.55
CA ILE A 130 -9.04 7.52 5.99
C ILE A 130 -10.31 7.81 6.79
N GLN A 131 -11.22 8.65 6.27
CA GLN A 131 -12.50 8.94 6.94
C GLN A 131 -13.46 7.74 6.92
N ILE A 132 -13.48 6.95 5.84
CA ILE A 132 -14.38 5.81 5.69
C ILE A 132 -13.95 4.63 6.57
N TYR A 133 -12.66 4.28 6.52
CA TYR A 133 -12.14 3.07 7.19
C TYR A 133 -11.59 3.32 8.58
N GLU A 134 -11.41 4.59 8.97
CA GLU A 134 -10.78 5.00 10.24
C GLU A 134 -9.53 4.15 10.59
N PRO A 135 -8.57 3.99 9.67
CA PRO A 135 -7.46 3.07 9.86
C PRO A 135 -6.52 3.58 10.96
N ALA A 136 -5.96 2.66 11.74
CA ALA A 136 -4.99 2.98 12.79
C ALA A 136 -3.67 3.51 12.20
N LEU A 137 -3.36 3.16 10.94
CA LEU A 137 -2.10 3.50 10.29
C LEU A 137 -2.23 3.54 8.76
N LEU A 138 -1.53 4.48 8.13
CA LEU A 138 -1.34 4.56 6.69
C LEU A 138 0.05 4.06 6.28
N ILE A 139 0.11 3.09 5.37
CA ILE A 139 1.33 2.52 4.81
C ILE A 139 1.47 3.00 3.37
N VAL A 140 2.65 3.56 3.04
CA VAL A 140 2.98 3.98 1.68
C VAL A 140 4.39 3.55 1.30
N GLY A 141 4.58 3.08 0.08
CA GLY A 141 5.90 2.78 -0.44
C GLY A 141 6.66 4.02 -0.90
N THR A 142 8.00 3.93 -0.97
CA THR A 142 8.83 4.99 -1.56
C THR A 142 9.85 4.46 -2.57
N ARG A 143 9.93 5.12 -3.74
CA ARG A 143 10.94 4.88 -4.79
C ARG A 143 12.38 5.09 -4.29
N GLY A 144 12.56 5.97 -3.30
CA GLY A 144 13.85 6.42 -2.77
C GLY A 144 14.62 7.32 -3.75
N ARG A 145 15.59 8.10 -3.25
CA ARG A 145 16.46 8.95 -4.10
C ARG A 145 17.46 8.12 -4.92
N SER A 146 17.52 8.36 -6.24
CA SER A 146 18.60 7.91 -7.13
C SER A 146 19.89 8.68 -6.80
N MET A 147 21.06 8.03 -6.95
CA MET A 147 22.38 8.60 -6.64
C MET A 147 22.87 9.64 -7.66
N ASN A 148 22.13 9.88 -8.75
CA ASN A 148 22.57 10.73 -9.87
C ASN A 148 21.75 12.01 -10.09
N SER A 149 20.88 12.42 -9.17
CA SER A 149 19.95 13.49 -9.51
C SER A 149 19.85 14.61 -8.50
N MET A 150 20.10 15.81 -9.03
CA MET A 150 19.50 17.09 -8.64
C MET A 150 17.95 17.08 -8.69
N GLN A 151 17.28 15.93 -8.49
CA GLN A 151 15.83 15.78 -8.37
C GLN A 151 15.37 16.05 -6.93
N GLY A 152 15.87 17.13 -6.33
CA GLY A 152 15.32 17.69 -5.10
C GLY A 152 13.97 18.41 -5.32
N LEU A 153 13.49 18.48 -6.57
CA LEU A 153 12.45 19.41 -7.02
C LEU A 153 11.42 18.76 -7.97
N LEU A 154 11.11 17.46 -7.82
CA LEU A 154 9.88 16.95 -8.45
C LEU A 154 8.69 17.33 -7.55
N PRO A 155 7.67 18.05 -8.08
CA PRO A 155 6.46 18.35 -7.32
C PRO A 155 5.71 17.04 -7.00
N GLY A 156 5.24 16.89 -5.76
CA GLY A 156 4.13 15.98 -5.44
C GLY A 156 4.40 14.46 -5.38
N SER A 157 5.35 13.99 -4.57
CA SER A 157 5.37 12.56 -4.21
C SER A 157 4.22 12.24 -3.24
N VAL A 158 3.40 11.23 -3.52
CA VAL A 158 2.31 10.76 -2.65
C VAL A 158 2.80 10.50 -1.23
N SER A 159 3.94 9.80 -1.08
CA SER A 159 4.55 9.57 0.23
C SER A 159 4.91 10.86 1.00
N LYS A 160 5.35 11.91 0.29
CA LYS A 160 5.62 13.23 0.90
C LYS A 160 4.31 13.90 1.33
N TYR A 161 3.29 13.87 0.49
CA TYR A 161 1.96 14.41 0.81
C TYR A 161 1.39 13.73 2.06
N CYS A 162 1.41 12.40 2.12
CA CYS A 162 0.91 11.64 3.27
C CYS A 162 1.65 12.04 4.56
N LEU A 163 2.99 12.14 4.52
CA LEU A 163 3.76 12.59 5.68
C LEU A 163 3.42 14.01 6.16
N GLN A 164 3.02 14.90 5.25
CA GLN A 164 2.76 16.30 5.58
C GLN A 164 1.31 16.57 6.00
N GLN A 165 0.36 15.82 5.43
CA GLN A 165 -1.07 16.15 5.49
C GLN A 165 -1.93 15.03 6.09
N SER A 166 -1.38 13.85 6.36
CA SER A 166 -2.17 12.76 6.93
C SER A 166 -2.60 13.08 8.36
N PRO A 167 -3.89 12.89 8.70
CA PRO A 167 -4.39 13.04 10.07
C PRO A 167 -4.05 11.83 10.96
N ILE A 168 -3.59 10.72 10.36
CA ILE A 168 -3.19 9.49 11.06
C ILE A 168 -1.69 9.22 10.90
N PRO A 169 -1.09 8.39 11.77
CA PRO A 169 0.32 8.07 11.63
C PRO A 169 0.60 7.37 10.29
N VAL A 170 1.75 7.69 9.69
CA VAL A 170 2.16 7.20 8.37
C VAL A 170 3.48 6.46 8.47
N ILE A 171 3.53 5.23 7.93
CA ILE A 171 4.78 4.51 7.71
C ILE A 171 5.16 4.56 6.24
N VAL A 172 6.37 5.04 5.98
CA VAL A 172 6.98 5.02 4.66
C VAL A 172 7.92 3.84 4.55
N VAL A 173 7.53 2.85 3.74
CA VAL A 173 8.30 1.63 3.55
C VAL A 173 9.24 1.77 2.36
N ARG A 174 10.50 1.38 2.58
CA ARG A 174 11.54 1.39 1.55
C ARG A 174 12.07 -0.01 1.30
N ALA A 175 12.04 -0.43 0.03
CA ALA A 175 12.57 -1.71 -0.43
C ALA A 175 13.95 -2.05 0.15
N SER A 176 14.01 -3.22 0.81
CA SER A 176 15.15 -3.71 1.59
C SER A 176 16.41 -3.93 0.75
N ALA A 177 16.31 -4.27 -0.54
CA ALA A 177 17.48 -4.49 -1.40
C ALA A 177 18.45 -3.30 -1.43
N LYS A 178 17.92 -2.05 -1.44
CA LYS A 178 18.76 -0.84 -1.35
C LYS A 178 19.30 -0.63 0.07
N ARG A 179 18.56 -1.03 1.11
CA ARG A 179 18.96 -0.94 2.53
C ARG A 179 20.06 -1.95 2.85
N GLU A 180 19.96 -3.19 2.38
CA GLU A 180 20.95 -4.25 2.52
C GLU A 180 22.20 -3.95 1.69
N LYS A 181 22.08 -3.43 0.45
CA LYS A 181 23.24 -2.95 -0.31
C LYS A 181 23.96 -1.81 0.41
N LYS A 182 23.22 -0.86 1.01
CA LYS A 182 23.81 0.20 1.86
C LYS A 182 24.37 -0.36 3.17
N LYS A 183 23.74 -1.36 3.79
CA LYS A 183 24.22 -2.02 5.01
C LYS A 183 25.53 -2.75 4.75
N LYS A 184 25.59 -3.57 3.69
CA LYS A 184 26.82 -4.22 3.21
C LYS A 184 27.91 -3.19 2.90
N LYS A 185 27.60 -2.10 2.17
CA LYS A 185 28.57 -1.02 1.91
C LYS A 185 29.09 -0.36 3.20
N ARG A 186 28.23 -0.14 4.20
CA ARG A 186 28.62 0.45 5.50
C ARG A 186 29.45 -0.51 6.36
N LEU A 187 29.17 -1.81 6.28
CA LEU A 187 29.93 -2.84 7.00
C LEU A 187 31.30 -3.09 6.36
N ALA A 188 31.42 -2.86 5.05
CA ALA A 188 32.67 -2.98 4.29
C ALA A 188 33.55 -1.72 4.32
N ASP A 189 33.15 -0.66 5.04
CA ASP A 189 33.92 0.58 5.16
C ASP A 189 34.84 0.53 6.40
N PRO A 190 36.16 0.30 6.22
CA PRO A 190 37.09 0.14 7.34
C PRO A 190 37.33 1.44 8.12
N THR A 191 36.97 2.60 7.56
CA THR A 191 37.11 3.90 8.23
C THR A 191 35.99 4.19 9.21
N ARG A 192 34.91 3.41 9.14
CA ARG A 192 33.68 3.62 9.89
C ARG A 192 33.71 2.79 11.19
N ARG A 193 34.39 3.31 12.22
CA ARG A 193 34.35 2.72 13.57
C ARG A 193 32.91 2.71 14.07
N ASN A 194 32.33 1.52 14.21
CA ASN A 194 30.97 1.37 14.73
C ASN A 194 30.97 1.65 16.25
N TYR A 195 29.91 2.28 16.75
CA TYR A 195 29.74 2.48 18.20
C TYR A 195 29.79 1.14 18.97
N ASN A 196 29.28 0.06 18.36
CA ASN A 196 29.38 -1.30 18.89
C ASN A 196 30.82 -1.82 18.99
N SER A 197 31.74 -1.43 18.08
CA SER A 197 33.14 -1.82 18.20
C SER A 197 33.86 -1.07 19.32
N ILE A 198 33.38 0.13 19.69
CA ILE A 198 33.92 0.89 20.83
C ILE A 198 33.42 0.25 22.15
N LEU A 199 32.14 -0.14 22.21
CA LEU A 199 31.55 -0.82 23.38
C LEU A 199 32.08 -2.24 23.63
N GLN A 200 32.57 -2.93 22.60
CA GLN A 200 33.20 -4.25 22.75
C GLN A 200 34.67 -4.16 23.18
N MET A 201 35.26 -2.96 23.14
CA MET A 201 36.65 -2.70 23.55
C MET A 201 36.74 -2.10 24.97
N SER A 202 35.60 -1.90 25.65
CA SER A 202 35.48 -1.47 27.04
C SER A 202 35.02 -2.61 27.93
#